data_AF-A0A267H515-F1
#
_entry.id   AF-A0A267H515-F1
#
_cell.length_a   1.000
_cell.length_b   1.000
_cell.length_c   1.000
_cell.angle_alpha   90.00
_cell.angle_beta   90.00
_cell.angle_gamma   90.00
#
_symmetry.space_group_name_H-M   'P 1'
#
loop_
_entity.id
_entity.type
_entity.pdbx_description
1 polymer ?
#
loop_
_entity_poly.entity_id
_entity_poly.type
_entity_poly.pdbx_seq_one_letter_code
_entity_poly.pdbx_strand_id
1 'polypeptide(L)'
;MSSSDTNQSSGAIYHHVSPTVTLVYRVVSGLALLFALSSILITLIQGGVVSASFFLLTLNLLLSCSLIGQLWWWHRTGDLSEDRIYVVFAAMGILAFQCLTTIIWVFNYQLSQAELIPAPCRL
;
A
#
# COMPACT_ATOMS: atom_id res chain seq x y z
N MET A 1 37.13 -41.53 15.82
CA MET A 1 35.83 -41.24 16.46
C MET A 1 35.77 -39.72 16.62
N SER A 2 35.03 -39.01 15.76
CA SER A 2 33.58 -38.69 15.89
C SER A 2 33.30 -37.93 17.18
N SER A 3 32.65 -36.77 17.27
CA SER A 3 32.05 -35.80 16.34
C SER A 3 31.87 -34.54 17.18
N SER A 4 32.07 -33.34 16.64
CA SER A 4 31.49 -32.13 17.25
C SER A 4 31.01 -31.26 16.12
N ASP A 5 29.71 -31.41 15.85
CA ASP A 5 28.97 -30.77 14.80
C ASP A 5 29.13 -29.24 14.88
N THR A 6 29.97 -28.68 14.01
CA THR A 6 29.83 -27.28 13.59
C THR A 6 28.62 -27.16 12.68
N ASN A 7 27.43 -27.19 13.29
CA ASN A 7 26.18 -26.74 12.68
C ASN A 7 25.68 -25.54 13.47
N GLN A 8 26.36 -24.41 13.33
CA GLN A 8 25.81 -23.13 13.74
C GLN A 8 25.87 -22.14 12.58
N SER A 9 24.70 -21.54 12.33
CA SER A 9 24.44 -20.46 11.39
C SER A 9 24.17 -20.86 9.93
N SER A 10 23.28 -21.81 9.71
CA SER A 10 22.49 -21.83 8.47
C SER A 10 21.17 -21.11 8.73
N GLY A 11 20.95 -20.02 8.00
CA GLY A 11 19.95 -19.01 8.26
C GLY A 11 18.52 -19.53 8.34
N ALA A 12 17.90 -19.30 9.49
CA ALA A 12 16.51 -18.89 9.61
C ALA A 12 16.28 -18.50 11.08
N ILE A 13 16.45 -17.21 11.39
CA ILE A 13 15.84 -16.65 12.59
C ILE A 13 14.35 -16.60 12.30
N TYR A 14 13.66 -17.73 12.51
CA TYR A 14 12.22 -17.69 12.72
C TYR A 14 12.02 -17.02 14.08
N HIS A 15 11.95 -15.69 14.03
CA HIS A 15 11.38 -14.90 15.09
C HIS A 15 10.07 -15.55 15.54
N HIS A 16 9.85 -15.62 16.85
CA HIS A 16 8.73 -16.31 17.48
C HIS A 16 7.43 -15.47 17.30
N VAL A 17 7.15 -15.05 16.07
CA VAL A 17 6.00 -14.24 15.70
C VAL A 17 4.77 -15.10 15.83
N SER A 18 3.82 -14.68 16.66
CA SER A 18 2.59 -15.46 16.86
C SER A 18 1.89 -15.72 15.52
N PRO A 19 1.31 -16.91 15.31
CA PRO A 19 0.61 -17.25 14.07
C PRO A 19 -0.53 -16.28 13.77
N THR A 20 -1.15 -15.72 14.82
CA THR A 20 -2.18 -14.68 14.74
C THR A 20 -1.66 -13.40 14.08
N VAL A 21 -0.49 -12.91 14.48
CA VAL A 21 0.11 -11.69 13.89
C VAL A 21 0.45 -11.90 12.42
N THR A 22 0.92 -13.10 12.06
CA THR A 22 1.19 -13.46 10.66
C THR A 22 -0.07 -13.47 9.80
N LEU A 23 -1.17 -13.97 10.33
CA LEU A 23 -2.45 -14.01 9.62
C LEU A 23 -3.02 -12.60 9.43
N VAL A 24 -3.06 -11.80 10.49
CA VAL A 24 -3.49 -10.39 10.45
C VAL A 24 -2.65 -9.61 9.43
N TYR A 25 -1.34 -9.81 9.46
CA TYR A 25 -0.43 -9.17 8.52
C TYR A 25 -0.77 -9.48 7.05
N ARG A 26 -1.06 -10.74 6.73
CA ARG A 26 -1.46 -11.16 5.37
C ARG A 26 -2.77 -10.52 4.92
N VAL A 27 -3.77 -10.50 5.80
CA VAL A 27 -5.09 -9.91 5.50
C VAL A 27 -4.96 -8.41 5.28
N VAL A 28 -4.27 -7.70 6.17
CA VAL A 28 -4.03 -6.25 6.07
C VAL A 28 -3.26 -5.92 4.80
N SER A 29 -2.20 -6.67 4.48
CA SER A 29 -1.46 -6.50 3.23
C SER A 29 -2.33 -6.74 2.01
N GLY A 30 -3.15 -7.80 1.99
CA GLY A 30 -4.07 -8.04 0.88
C GLY A 30 -5.07 -6.90 0.67
N LEU A 31 -5.65 -6.40 1.76
CA LEU A 31 -6.62 -5.30 1.71
C LEU A 31 -5.97 -3.99 1.24
N ALA A 32 -4.79 -3.66 1.76
CA ALA A 32 -4.04 -2.48 1.36
C ALA A 32 -3.63 -2.53 -0.12
N LEU A 33 -3.24 -3.72 -0.61
CA LEU A 33 -2.87 -3.92 -2.01
C LEU A 33 -4.08 -3.71 -2.94
N LEU A 34 -5.27 -4.18 -2.54
CA LEU A 34 -6.51 -3.89 -3.25
C LEU A 34 -6.80 -2.38 -3.31
N PHE A 35 -6.75 -1.68 -2.17
CA PHE A 35 -6.97 -0.23 -2.14
C PHE A 35 -5.95 0.55 -2.97
N ALA A 36 -4.68 0.15 -2.93
CA ALA A 36 -3.63 0.75 -3.73
C ALA A 36 -3.88 0.57 -5.23
N LEU A 37 -4.18 -0.66 -5.68
CA LEU A 37 -4.45 -0.95 -7.08
C LEU A 37 -5.70 -0.20 -7.59
N SER A 38 -6.79 -0.21 -6.81
CA SER A 38 -8.00 0.52 -7.18
C SER A 38 -7.74 2.02 -7.31
N SER A 39 -7.01 2.59 -6.35
CA SER A 39 -6.67 4.02 -6.35
C SER A 39 -5.78 4.39 -7.53
N ILE A 40 -4.72 3.61 -7.80
CA ILE A 40 -3.82 3.83 -8.95
C ILE A 40 -4.60 3.77 -10.27
N LEU A 41 -5.47 2.77 -10.43
CA LEU A 41 -6.27 2.62 -11.66
C LEU A 41 -7.19 3.81 -11.87
N ILE A 42 -7.91 4.23 -10.83
CA ILE A 42 -8.84 5.37 -10.88
C ILE A 42 -8.08 6.64 -11.23
N THR A 43 -6.97 6.94 -10.56
CA THR A 43 -6.20 8.18 -10.81
C THR A 43 -5.51 8.16 -12.17
N LEU A 44 -5.10 6.99 -12.66
CA LEU A 44 -4.50 6.86 -13.99
C LEU A 44 -5.52 7.13 -15.10
N ILE A 45 -6.72 6.56 -14.99
CA ILE A 45 -7.82 6.80 -15.95
C ILE A 45 -8.20 8.29 -15.94
N GLN A 46 -8.34 8.87 -14.76
CA GLN A 46 -8.63 10.30 -14.59
C GLN A 46 -7.53 11.21 -15.16
N GLY A 47 -6.27 10.79 -15.08
CA GLY A 47 -5.15 11.50 -15.70
C GLY A 47 -5.29 11.64 -17.21
N GLY A 48 -5.75 10.58 -17.88
CA GLY A 48 -5.97 10.58 -19.32
C GLY A 48 -7.23 11.34 -19.76
N VAL A 49 -8.25 11.41 -18.92
CA VAL A 49 -9.58 11.94 -19.30
C VAL A 49 -9.78 13.40 -18.87
N VAL A 50 -9.23 13.79 -17.71
CA VAL A 50 -9.61 15.06 -17.06
C VAL A 50 -8.44 16.03 -16.98
N SER A 51 -7.36 15.69 -16.26
CA SER A 51 -6.26 16.62 -16.07
C SER A 51 -4.95 15.94 -15.66
N ALA A 52 -3.83 16.59 -16.00
CA ALA A 52 -2.50 16.11 -15.67
C ALA A 52 -2.24 16.01 -14.15
N SER A 53 -3.00 16.73 -13.33
CA SER A 53 -2.87 16.68 -11.86
C SER A 53 -3.15 15.28 -11.29
N PHE A 54 -4.01 14.48 -11.93
CA PHE A 54 -4.25 13.09 -11.51
C PHE A 54 -3.06 12.17 -11.82
N PHE A 55 -2.21 12.48 -12.81
CA PHE A 55 -0.95 11.75 -13.02
C PHE A 55 0.04 12.00 -11.88
N LEU A 56 0.13 13.23 -11.36
CA LEU A 56 0.95 13.52 -10.18
C LEU A 56 0.49 12.74 -8.95
N LEU A 57 -0.83 12.63 -8.77
CA LEU A 57 -1.42 11.82 -7.70
C LEU A 57 -1.10 10.32 -7.87
N THR A 58 -1.16 9.82 -9.11
CA THR A 58 -0.78 8.44 -9.46
C THR A 58 0.70 8.18 -9.14
N LEU A 59 1.59 9.09 -9.55
CA LEU A 59 3.03 8.97 -9.28
C LEU A 59 3.34 9.03 -7.78
N ASN A 60 2.69 9.92 -7.04
CA ASN A 60 2.83 10.00 -5.59
C ASN A 60 2.41 8.69 -4.90
N LEU A 61 1.31 8.09 -5.37
CA LEU A 61 0.84 6.83 -4.82
C LEU A 61 1.77 5.66 -5.18
N LEU A 62 2.30 5.62 -6.40
CA LEU A 62 3.31 4.63 -6.80
C LEU A 62 4.60 4.73 -5.96
N LEU A 63 5.07 5.95 -5.70
CA LEU A 63 6.22 6.18 -4.81
C LEU A 63 5.93 5.70 -3.40
N SER A 64 4.74 5.99 -2.88
CA SER A 64 4.31 5.55 -1.54
C SER A 64 4.25 4.01 -1.44
N CYS A 65 3.70 3.34 -2.46
CA CYS A 65 3.70 1.88 -2.57
C CYS A 65 5.12 1.30 -2.66
N SER A 66 6.03 1.95 -3.41
CA SER A 66 7.42 1.50 -3.55
C SER A 66 8.18 1.56 -2.22
N LEU A 67 8.05 2.66 -1.47
CA LEU A 67 8.69 2.82 -0.16
C LEU A 67 8.20 1.76 0.85
N ILE A 68 6.90 1.47 0.83
CA ILE A 68 6.30 0.47 1.73
C ILE A 68 6.67 -0.94 1.30
N GLY A 69 6.76 -1.19 -0.01
CA GLY A 69 7.31 -2.44 -0.54
C GLY A 69 8.76 -2.67 -0.08
N GLN A 70 9.58 -1.61 -0.05
CA GLN A 70 10.95 -1.69 0.47
C GLN A 70 11.00 -1.97 1.97
N LEU A 71 10.15 -1.31 2.76
CA LEU A 71 10.00 -1.60 4.20
C LEU A 71 9.56 -3.04 4.45
N TRP A 72 8.62 -3.54 3.64
CA TRP A 72 8.18 -4.93 3.71
C TRP A 72 9.30 -5.90 3.35
N TRP A 73 10.08 -5.59 2.32
CA TRP A 73 11.24 -6.38 1.93
C TRP A 73 12.27 -6.47 3.07
N TRP A 74 12.62 -5.32 3.68
CA TRP A 74 13.54 -5.29 4.83
C TRP A 74 13.02 -6.05 6.04
N HIS A 75 11.71 -5.99 6.30
CA HIS A 75 11.08 -6.80 7.34
C HIS A 75 11.19 -8.30 7.02
N ARG A 76 11.04 -8.70 5.77
CA ARG A 76 11.15 -10.11 5.34
C ARG A 76 12.59 -10.62 5.41
N THR A 77 13.58 -9.78 5.09
CA THR A 77 15.01 -10.13 5.11
C THR A 77 15.59 -10.13 6.53
N GLY A 78 14.88 -9.59 7.52
CA GLY A 78 15.34 -9.51 8.91
C GLY A 78 16.34 -8.37 9.16
N ASP A 79 16.46 -7.44 8.22
CA ASP A 79 17.30 -6.24 8.35
C ASP A 79 16.62 -5.17 9.23
N LEU A 80 15.31 -5.30 9.42
CA LEU A 80 14.54 -4.55 10.42
C LEU A 80 14.63 -5.26 11.77
N SER A 81 15.11 -4.56 12.80
CA SER A 81 15.04 -5.02 14.19
C SER A 81 13.62 -5.50 14.53
N GLU A 82 13.51 -6.70 15.10
CA GLU A 82 12.25 -7.38 15.44
C GLU A 82 11.30 -6.47 16.27
N ASP A 83 11.89 -5.61 17.10
CA ASP A 83 11.23 -4.64 17.95
C ASP A 83 10.72 -3.41 17.18
N ARG A 84 10.50 -3.50 15.86
CA ARG A 84 10.03 -2.40 15.00
C ARG A 84 8.92 -2.80 14.04
N ILE A 85 8.27 -3.95 14.24
CA ILE A 85 7.15 -4.42 13.39
C ILE A 85 5.99 -3.42 13.31
N TYR A 86 5.77 -2.63 14.38
CA TYR A 86 4.77 -1.56 14.41
C TYR A 86 5.03 -0.46 13.38
N VAL A 87 6.27 -0.24 12.95
CA VAL A 87 6.60 0.71 11.87
C VAL A 87 6.01 0.23 10.55
N VAL A 88 6.04 -1.08 10.28
CA VAL A 88 5.45 -1.68 9.08
C VAL A 88 3.93 -1.55 9.13
N PHE A 89 3.29 -1.85 10.27
CA PHE A 89 1.85 -1.67 10.44
C PHE A 89 1.42 -0.20 10.30
N ALA A 90 2.17 0.73 10.87
CA ALA A 90 1.91 2.16 10.74
C ALA A 90 2.02 2.62 9.28
N ALA A 91 3.07 2.20 8.57
CA ALA A 91 3.25 2.52 7.16
C ALA A 91 2.10 1.98 6.28
N MET A 92 1.67 0.75 6.52
CA MET A 92 0.50 0.16 5.85
C MET A 92 -0.80 0.91 6.17
N GLY A 93 -0.98 1.36 7.41
CA GLY A 93 -2.11 2.19 7.82
C GLY A 93 -2.12 3.56 7.11
N ILE A 94 -0.96 4.21 7.01
CA ILE A 94 -0.81 5.48 6.28
C ILE A 94 -1.15 5.30 4.80
N LEU A 95 -0.69 4.21 4.17
CA LEU A 95 -1.03 3.91 2.78
C LEU A 95 -2.53 3.68 2.58
N ALA A 96 -3.15 2.89 3.45
CA ALA A 96 -4.59 2.65 3.38
C ALA A 96 -5.38 3.96 3.53
N PHE A 97 -4.97 4.83 4.45
CA PHE A 97 -5.57 6.16 4.62
C PHE A 97 -5.38 7.03 3.37
N GLN A 98 -4.17 7.09 2.82
CA GLN A 98 -3.86 7.83 1.60
C GLN A 98 -4.69 7.34 0.39
N CYS A 99 -4.86 6.02 0.24
CA CYS A 99 -5.72 5.43 -0.79
C CYS A 99 -7.19 5.82 -0.59
N LEU A 100 -7.70 5.73 0.65
CA LEU A 100 -9.07 6.08 0.96
C LEU A 100 -9.36 7.57 0.71
N THR A 101 -8.46 8.46 1.14
CA THR A 101 -8.58 9.90 0.86
C THR A 101 -8.51 10.19 -0.64
N THR A 102 -7.69 9.44 -1.38
CA THR A 102 -7.59 9.57 -2.84
C THR A 102 -8.91 9.21 -3.51
N ILE A 103 -9.51 8.06 -3.16
CA ILE A 103 -10.80 7.63 -3.71
C ILE A 103 -11.90 8.66 -3.42
N ILE A 104 -12.00 9.11 -2.17
CA ILE A 104 -13.00 10.11 -1.76
C ILE A 104 -12.79 11.41 -2.54
N TRP A 105 -11.55 11.85 -2.70
CA TRP A 105 -11.24 13.08 -3.43
C TRP A 105 -11.62 12.97 -4.91
N VAL A 106 -11.26 11.86 -5.59
CA VAL A 106 -11.66 11.65 -6.99
C VAL A 106 -13.18 11.62 -7.12
N PHE A 107 -13.89 10.96 -6.21
CA PHE A 107 -15.35 10.90 -6.25
C PHE A 107 -15.99 12.29 -6.10
N ASN A 108 -15.54 13.08 -5.13
CA ASN A 108 -16.04 14.44 -4.94
C ASN A 108 -15.72 15.34 -6.14
N TYR A 109 -14.52 15.21 -6.71
CA TYR A 109 -14.16 15.94 -7.92
C TYR A 109 -15.13 15.65 -9.07
N GLN A 110 -15.44 14.38 -9.30
CA GLN A 110 -16.38 13.96 -10.34
C GLN A 110 -17.79 14.48 -10.09
N LEU A 111 -18.25 14.45 -8.84
CA LEU A 111 -19.54 15.01 -8.45
C LEU A 111 -19.64 16.51 -8.75
N SER A 112 -18.60 17.27 -8.37
CA SER A 112 -18.54 18.70 -8.67
C SER A 112 -18.55 19.00 -10.16
N GLN A 113 -17.84 18.21 -10.98
CA GLN A 113 -17.86 18.39 -12.44
C GLN A 113 -19.22 18.07 -13.05
N ALA A 114 -19.95 17.08 -12.51
CA ALA A 114 -21.29 16.75 -12.98
C ALA A 114 -22.32 17.86 -12.70
N GLU A 115 -22.20 18.56 -11.57
CA GLU A 115 -23.08 19.69 -11.21
C GLU A 115 -22.85 20.92 -12.12
N LEU A 116 -21.64 21.09 -12.63
CA LEU A 116 -21.25 22.20 -13.51
C LEU A 116 -21.75 22.07 -14.95
N ILE A 117 -22.22 20.89 -15.38
CA ILE A 117 -22.77 20.68 -16.74
C ILE A 117 -24.24 21.13 -16.74
N PRO A 118 -24.60 22.25 -17.39
CA PRO A 118 -25.99 22.69 -17.44
C PRO A 118 -26.83 21.65 -18.19
N ALA A 119 -28.04 21.38 -17.70
CA ALA A 119 -28.98 20.47 -18.33
C ALA A 119 -29.19 20.86 -19.81
N PRO A 120 -29.25 19.88 -20.74
CA PRO A 120 -29.49 20.19 -22.14
C PRO A 120 -30.82 20.95 -22.26
N CYS A 121 -30.78 22.16 -22.81
CA CYS A 121 -31.98 22.93 -23.14
C CYS A 121 -32.87 22.04 -24.02
N ARG A 122 -34.02 21.61 -23.49
CA ARG A 122 -35.05 20.96 -24.30
C ARG A 122 -35.61 22.01 -25.27
N LEU A 123 -35.25 21.87 -26.54
CA LEU A 123 -35.88 22.55 -27.68
C LEU A 123 -37.26 21.92 -27.95
#